data_AF-A0A936VYD7-F1
#
_entry.id   AF-A0A936VYD7-F1
#
_cell.length_a   1.000
_cell.length_b   1.000
_cell.length_c   1.000
_cell.angle_alpha   90.00
_cell.angle_beta   90.00
_cell.angle_gamma   90.00
#
_symmetry.space_group_name_H-M   'P 1'
#
loop_
_entity.id
_entity.type
_entity.pdbx_description
1 polymer ?
#
loop_
_entity_poly.entity_id
_entity_poly.type
_entity_poly.pdbx_seq_one_letter_code
_entity_poly.pdbx_strand_id
1 'polypeptide(L)'
;MMKPAIGLMISFLVLVSCESGKRDVKYLLTDEQLSSLMFDVQLSEVALAEVTEERQDSLRDLFWLRFTEVYKHSVPEIKEEIRKLEEDPEKMKVIMDQVQVLLDSIP
;
A
#
# COMPACT_ATOMS: atom_id res chain seq x y z
N MET A 1 -11.58 -47.03 25.98
CA MET A 1 -10.21 -46.68 25.54
C MET A 1 -10.23 -46.46 24.04
N MET A 2 -9.53 -45.41 23.59
CA MET A 2 -9.13 -45.04 22.22
C MET A 2 -10.19 -44.56 21.21
N LYS A 3 -10.36 -43.23 21.17
CA LYS A 3 -10.41 -42.41 19.94
C LYS A 3 -9.02 -42.49 19.25
N PRO A 4 -8.85 -42.33 17.91
CA PRO A 4 -9.37 -41.19 17.14
C PRO A 4 -9.86 -41.50 15.71
N ALA A 5 -11.04 -40.98 15.37
CA ALA A 5 -11.52 -40.83 13.99
C ALA A 5 -11.49 -39.34 13.57
N ILE A 6 -10.43 -38.63 13.95
CA ILE A 6 -10.19 -37.22 13.61
C ILE A 6 -8.86 -37.19 12.86
N GLY A 7 -8.86 -37.61 11.60
CA GLY A 7 -7.63 -37.70 10.81
C GLY A 7 -7.82 -37.52 9.31
N LEU A 8 -9.04 -37.27 8.83
CA LEU A 8 -9.35 -37.27 7.39
C LEU A 8 -10.07 -36.00 6.91
N MET A 9 -10.01 -34.90 7.69
CA MET A 9 -10.74 -33.66 7.37
C MET A 9 -9.87 -32.40 7.46
N ILE A 10 -8.55 -32.52 7.23
CA ILE A 10 -7.62 -31.36 7.21
C ILE A 10 -6.91 -31.22 5.84
N SER A 11 -7.06 -32.19 4.93
CA SER A 11 -6.31 -32.20 3.66
C SER A 11 -6.93 -31.35 2.53
N PHE A 12 -8.10 -30.74 2.73
CA PHE A 12 -8.84 -30.05 1.65
C PHE A 12 -8.74 -28.51 1.67
N LEU A 13 -8.01 -27.92 2.62
CA LEU A 13 -7.85 -26.45 2.73
C LEU A 13 -6.55 -25.92 2.09
N VAL A 14 -5.78 -26.77 1.38
CA VAL A 14 -4.46 -26.39 0.82
C VAL A 14 -4.51 -26.10 -0.69
N LEU A 15 -5.69 -26.14 -1.33
CA LEU A 15 -5.81 -25.99 -2.80
C LEU A 15 -6.42 -24.66 -3.27
N VAL A 16 -6.30 -23.59 -2.48
CA VAL A 16 -6.21 -22.25 -3.07
C VAL A 16 -4.72 -21.92 -3.15
N SER A 17 -4.01 -22.69 -3.98
CA SER A 17 -2.86 -22.13 -4.67
C SER A 17 -3.41 -20.93 -5.44
N CYS A 18 -3.23 -19.74 -4.87
CA CYS A 18 -3.16 -18.52 -5.66
C CYS A 18 -2.07 -18.81 -6.70
N GLU A 19 -2.49 -19.27 -7.88
CA GLU A 19 -1.77 -18.99 -9.11
C GLU A 19 -1.70 -17.47 -9.17
N SER A 20 -0.66 -16.92 -8.54
CA SER A 20 -0.14 -15.60 -8.84
C SER A 20 0.47 -15.69 -10.23
N GLY A 21 -0.40 -15.84 -11.23
CA GLY A 21 -0.07 -15.43 -12.58
C GLY A 21 0.37 -13.99 -12.43
N LYS A 22 1.68 -13.76 -12.59
CA LYS A 22 2.30 -12.44 -12.55
C LYS A 22 1.49 -11.54 -13.47
N ARG A 23 0.55 -10.80 -12.89
CA ARG A 23 -0.14 -9.74 -13.61
C ARG A 23 0.97 -8.74 -13.86
N ASP A 24 1.29 -8.52 -15.13
CA ASP A 24 2.22 -7.46 -15.51
C ASP A 24 1.49 -6.14 -15.25
N VAL A 25 1.49 -5.71 -13.99
CA VAL A 25 0.85 -4.48 -13.54
C VAL A 25 1.72 -3.34 -14.02
N LYS A 26 1.20 -2.57 -14.97
CA LYS A 26 1.89 -1.39 -15.49
C LYS A 26 1.64 -0.19 -14.58
N TYR A 27 2.72 0.28 -13.98
CA TYR A 27 2.76 1.51 -13.17
C TYR A 27 3.09 2.72 -14.06
N LEU A 28 2.54 3.87 -13.69
CA LEU A 28 2.91 5.18 -14.21
C LEU A 28 4.16 5.72 -13.50
N LEU A 29 4.28 5.41 -12.22
CA LEU A 29 5.39 5.84 -11.36
C LEU A 29 6.52 4.81 -11.35
N THR A 30 7.76 5.28 -11.18
CA THR A 30 8.90 4.40 -10.90
C THR A 30 8.84 3.86 -9.47
N ASP A 31 9.60 2.80 -9.17
CA ASP A 31 9.69 2.26 -7.80
C ASP A 31 10.10 3.31 -6.77
N GLU A 32 11.07 4.17 -7.11
CA GLU A 32 11.52 5.27 -6.25
C GLU A 32 10.41 6.31 -6.00
N GLN A 33 9.60 6.61 -7.04
CA GLN A 33 8.46 7.50 -6.90
C GLN A 33 7.32 6.85 -6.11
N LEU A 34 7.10 5.54 -6.27
CA LEU A 34 6.12 4.78 -5.49
C LEU A 34 6.51 4.73 -4.01
N SER A 35 7.79 4.51 -3.69
CA SER A 35 8.25 4.56 -2.30
C SER A 35 8.11 5.95 -1.70
N SER A 36 8.46 6.99 -2.46
CA SER A 36 8.26 8.38 -2.02
C SER A 36 6.78 8.71 -1.82
N LEU A 37 5.91 8.26 -2.72
CA LEU A 37 4.46 8.46 -2.62
C LEU A 37 3.89 7.76 -1.39
N MET A 38 4.27 6.51 -1.14
CA MET A 38 3.81 5.76 0.03
C MET A 38 4.31 6.39 1.34
N PHE A 39 5.55 6.89 1.36
CA PHE A 39 6.07 7.66 2.49
C PHE A 39 5.24 8.93 2.73
N ASP A 40 5.00 9.73 1.69
CA ASP A 40 4.23 10.97 1.77
C ASP A 40 2.79 10.73 2.25
N VAL A 41 2.14 9.67 1.74
CA VAL A 41 0.79 9.26 2.16
C VAL A 41 0.80 8.91 3.64
N GLN A 42 1.72 8.05 4.11
CA GLN A 42 1.79 7.67 5.53
C GLN A 42 2.04 8.87 6.43
N LEU A 43 2.94 9.77 6.03
CA LEU A 43 3.20 11.01 6.77
C LEU A 43 1.96 11.90 6.82
N SER A 44 1.21 12.00 5.72
CA SER A 44 -0.02 12.78 5.66
C SER A 44 -1.10 12.21 6.57
N GLU A 45 -1.24 10.88 6.65
CA GLU A 45 -2.21 10.22 7.54
C GLU A 45 -1.88 10.46 9.02
N VAL A 46 -0.60 10.45 9.38
CA VAL A 46 -0.15 10.82 10.74
C VAL A 46 -0.51 12.28 11.04
N ALA A 47 -0.23 13.20 10.12
CA ALA A 47 -0.56 14.62 10.30
C ALA A 47 -2.09 14.86 10.39
N LEU A 48 -2.88 14.09 9.62
CA LEU A 48 -4.33 14.16 9.63
C LEU A 48 -4.94 13.61 10.93
N ALA A 49 -4.28 12.65 11.59
CA ALA A 49 -4.74 12.10 12.86
C ALA A 49 -4.67 13.13 14.02
N GLU A 50 -3.80 14.14 13.90
CA GLU A 50 -3.59 15.18 14.91
C GLU A 50 -4.55 16.39 14.78
N VAL A 51 -5.42 16.40 13.77
CA VAL A 51 -6.33 17.51 13.49
C VAL A 51 -7.79 17.06 13.46
N THR A 52 -8.71 17.92 13.93
CA THR A 52 -10.13 17.61 14.03
C THR A 52 -10.96 18.18 12.87
N GLU A 53 -11.93 17.40 12.40
CA GLU A 53 -13.07 17.78 11.56
C GLU A 53 -12.72 18.73 10.39
N GLU A 54 -13.20 19.98 10.39
CA GLU A 54 -13.07 20.92 9.27
C GLU A 54 -11.62 21.21 8.87
N ARG A 55 -10.71 21.19 9.85
CA ARG A 55 -9.27 21.37 9.60
C ARG A 55 -8.65 20.12 8.98
N GLN A 56 -9.16 18.95 9.31
CA GLN A 56 -8.71 17.68 8.74
C GLN A 56 -9.07 17.60 7.26
N ASP A 57 -10.30 17.95 6.87
CA ASP A 57 -10.72 17.93 5.48
C ASP A 57 -9.91 18.91 4.63
N SER A 58 -9.74 20.15 5.12
CA SER A 58 -8.92 21.16 4.45
C SER A 58 -7.45 20.71 4.29
N LEU A 59 -6.89 20.09 5.33
CA LEU A 59 -5.51 19.60 5.29
C LEU A 59 -5.36 18.42 4.33
N ARG A 60 -6.35 17.54 4.25
CA ARG A 60 -6.39 16.41 3.32
C ARG A 60 -6.36 16.90 1.87
N ASP A 61 -7.16 17.91 1.55
CA ASP A 61 -7.19 18.51 0.21
C ASP A 61 -5.84 19.13 -0.16
N LEU A 62 -5.17 19.79 0.80
CA LEU A 62 -3.81 20.33 0.59
C LEU A 62 -2.79 19.24 0.33
N PHE A 63 -2.85 18.10 1.03
CA PHE A 63 -1.98 16.96 0.75
C PHE A 63 -2.20 16.39 -0.65
N TRP A 64 -3.44 16.17 -1.06
CA TRP A 64 -3.73 15.70 -2.42
C TRP A 64 -3.27 16.70 -3.49
N LEU A 65 -3.48 18.00 -3.27
CA LEU A 65 -2.93 19.03 -4.15
C LEU A 65 -1.41 18.91 -4.26
N ARG A 66 -0.72 18.78 -3.11
CA ARG A 66 0.74 18.63 -3.07
C ARG A 66 1.21 17.38 -3.80
N PHE A 67 0.52 16.25 -3.65
CA PHE A 67 0.87 15.02 -4.37
C PHE A 67 0.79 15.22 -5.89
N THR A 68 -0.25 15.90 -6.40
CA THR A 68 -0.33 16.19 -7.84
C THR A 68 0.83 17.09 -8.32
N GLU A 69 1.28 18.04 -7.49
CA GLU A 69 2.42 18.89 -7.82
C GLU A 69 3.75 18.14 -7.82
N VAL A 70 3.96 17.20 -6.89
CA VAL A 70 5.21 16.45 -6.77
C VAL A 70 5.31 15.38 -7.85
N TYR A 71 4.25 14.57 -7.99
CA TYR A 71 4.24 13.40 -8.86
C TYR A 71 3.82 13.73 -10.30
N LYS A 72 3.33 14.94 -10.58
CA LYS A 72 2.91 15.40 -11.92
C LYS A 72 1.82 14.54 -12.55
N HIS A 73 0.98 13.94 -11.72
CA HIS A 73 -0.19 13.16 -12.12
C HIS A 73 -1.45 13.70 -11.43
N SER A 74 -2.60 13.43 -12.02
CA SER A 74 -3.89 13.80 -11.44
C SER A 74 -4.22 12.95 -10.21
N VAL A 75 -5.11 13.45 -9.34
CA VAL A 75 -5.55 12.69 -8.15
C VAL A 75 -6.08 11.29 -8.50
N PRO A 76 -6.91 11.09 -9.54
CA PRO A 76 -7.36 9.74 -9.92
C PRO A 76 -6.22 8.81 -10.33
N GLU A 77 -5.21 9.31 -11.05
CA GLU A 77 -4.05 8.52 -11.46
C GLU A 77 -3.21 8.10 -10.25
N ILE A 78 -2.96 9.03 -9.31
CA ILE A 78 -2.20 8.72 -8.09
C ILE A 78 -2.94 7.69 -7.24
N LYS A 79 -4.26 7.84 -7.07
CA LYS A 79 -5.10 6.87 -6.34
C LYS A 79 -5.10 5.50 -7.00
N GLU A 80 -5.07 5.46 -8.33
CA GLU A 80 -4.99 4.21 -9.07
C GLU A 80 -3.63 3.52 -8.91
N GLU A 81 -2.53 4.26 -8.85
CA GLU A 81 -1.21 3.69 -8.55
C GLU A 81 -1.14 3.08 -7.14
N ILE A 82 -1.74 3.76 -6.15
CA ILE A 82 -1.86 3.22 -4.78
C ILE A 82 -2.71 1.95 -4.78
N ARG A 83 -3.89 1.97 -5.43
CA ARG A 83 -4.77 0.80 -5.52
C ARG A 83 -4.09 -0.40 -6.17
N LYS A 84 -3.34 -0.19 -7.26
CA LYS A 84 -2.55 -1.24 -7.92
C LYS A 84 -1.53 -1.86 -6.96
N LEU A 85 -0.86 -1.02 -6.18
CA LEU A 85 0.13 -1.48 -5.21
C LEU A 85 -0.52 -2.28 -4.07
N GLU A 86 -1.68 -1.83 -3.56
CA GLU A 86 -2.46 -2.54 -2.54
C GLU A 86 -2.93 -3.92 -3.01
N GLU A 87 -3.17 -4.07 -4.31
CA GLU A 87 -3.55 -5.34 -4.95
C GLU A 87 -2.37 -6.24 -5.35
N ASP A 88 -1.13 -5.76 -5.20
CA ASP A 88 0.10 -6.47 -5.50
C ASP A 88 0.99 -6.61 -4.23
N PRO A 89 0.74 -7.63 -3.39
CA PRO A 89 1.47 -7.81 -2.13
C PRO A 89 2.98 -7.99 -2.30
N GLU A 90 3.43 -8.57 -3.41
CA GLU A 90 4.85 -8.78 -3.69
C GLU A 90 5.54 -7.44 -3.96
N LYS A 91 4.92 -6.60 -4.81
CA LYS A 91 5.43 -5.26 -5.09
C LYS A 91 5.32 -4.35 -3.87
N MET A 92 4.20 -4.38 -3.16
CA MET A 92 3.99 -3.61 -1.93
C MET A 92 5.11 -3.86 -0.92
N LYS A 93 5.51 -5.12 -0.71
CA LYS A 93 6.62 -5.45 0.18
C LYS A 93 7.91 -4.74 -0.22
N VAL A 94 8.28 -4.82 -1.50
CA VAL A 94 9.50 -4.18 -2.03
C VAL A 94 9.47 -2.67 -1.84
N ILE A 95 8.33 -2.03 -2.13
CA ILE A 95 8.16 -0.58 -1.94
C ILE A 95 8.24 -0.20 -0.46
N MET A 96 7.62 -0.97 0.43
CA MET A 96 7.66 -0.71 1.88
C MET A 96 9.05 -0.91 2.48
N ASP A 97 9.85 -1.87 1.97
CA ASP A 97 11.25 -2.02 2.36
C ASP A 97 12.05 -0.74 2.01
N GLN A 98 11.76 -0.09 0.87
CA GLN A 98 12.37 1.19 0.49
C GLN A 98 11.85 2.36 1.34
N VAL A 99 10.56 2.38 1.68
CA VAL A 99 9.99 3.38 2.59
C VAL A 99 10.68 3.33 3.96
N GLN A 100 10.97 2.14 4.48
CA GLN A 100 11.68 1.98 5.75
C GLN A 100 13.09 2.61 5.69
N VAL A 101 13.81 2.43 4.58
CA VAL A 101 15.13 3.07 4.39
C VAL A 101 15.01 4.59 4.36
N LEU A 102 13.95 5.14 3.74
CA LEU A 102 13.70 6.58 3.75
C LEU A 102 13.43 7.08 5.18
N LEU A 103 12.61 6.37 5.96
CA LEU A 103 12.35 6.71 7.36
C LEU A 103 13.62 6.69 8.21
N ASP A 104 14.45 5.65 8.07
CA ASP A 104 15.71 5.49 8.81
C ASP A 104 16.75 6.56 8.44
N SER A 105 16.58 7.24 7.30
CA SER A 105 17.47 8.30 6.84
C SER A 105 17.15 9.69 7.42
N ILE A 106 16.00 9.84 8.10
CA ILE A 106 15.59 11.10 8.73
C ILE A 106 16.24 11.17 10.12
N PRO A 107 17.09 12.18 10.38
CA PRO A 107 17.83 12.32 11.64
C PRO A 107 16.96 12.72 12.84
#